data_AF-A0A5C8MT68-F1
#
_entry.id   AF-A0A5C8MT68-F1
#
_cell.length_a   1.000
_cell.length_b   1.000
_cell.length_c   1.000
_cell.angle_alpha   90.00
_cell.angle_beta   90.00
_cell.angle_gamma   90.00
#
_symmetry.space_group_name_H-M   'P 1'
#
loop_
_entity.id
_entity.type
_entity.pdbx_description
1 polymer ?
#
loop_
_entity_poly.entity_id
_entity_poly.type
_entity_poly.pdbx_seq_one_letter_code
_entity_poly.pdbx_strand_id
1 'polypeptide(L)'
;MKHQVFDIPVIKVEVAQHEAEVKSCPCCGRLEQAEFPPDVTHHVQYGRRIRALVAYLHTVQRLLSARLVQLLEEWLDAPISEGSIYNIVQESAARLEELREPIQEKLLASPICTPMKRASPSKENGIGSMWPAHRKPRGCFAIPNGGGKR
;
A
#
# COMPACT_ATOMS: atom_id res chain seq x y z
N MET A 1 32.53 -34.97 -5.76
CA MET A 1 31.31 -34.43 -6.41
C MET A 1 30.63 -33.51 -5.40
N LYS A 2 30.25 -32.28 -5.78
CA LYS A 2 29.58 -31.34 -4.85
C LYS A 2 28.08 -31.41 -5.09
N HIS A 3 27.31 -31.59 -4.02
CA HIS A 3 25.85 -31.53 -4.04
C HIS A 3 25.39 -30.34 -3.20
N GLN A 4 24.34 -29.66 -3.67
CA GLN A 4 23.71 -28.54 -2.96
C GLN A 4 22.24 -28.85 -2.77
N VAL A 5 21.72 -28.50 -1.60
CA VAL A 5 20.30 -28.54 -1.29
C VAL A 5 19.87 -27.11 -1.00
N PHE A 6 18.82 -26.66 -1.69
CA PHE A 6 18.20 -25.37 -1.45
C PHE A 6 16.91 -25.63 -0.69
N ASP A 7 16.77 -24.96 0.46
CA ASP A 7 15.59 -25.07 1.31
C ASP A 7 15.16 -23.68 1.78
N ILE A 8 13.90 -23.55 2.18
CA ILE A 8 13.32 -22.31 2.70
C ILE A 8 13.46 -22.33 4.23
N PRO A 9 14.18 -21.38 4.85
CA PRO A 9 14.26 -21.30 6.30
C PRO A 9 12.89 -20.94 6.88
N VAL A 10 12.68 -21.24 8.15
CA VAL A 10 11.46 -20.82 8.86
C VAL A 10 11.38 -19.29 8.85
N ILE A 11 10.30 -18.74 8.28
CA ILE A 11 10.06 -17.30 8.18
C ILE A 11 9.02 -16.93 9.23
N LYS A 12 9.34 -15.96 10.11
CA LYS A 12 8.42 -15.44 11.13
C LYS A 12 8.49 -13.93 11.21
N VAL A 13 7.36 -13.30 11.52
CA VAL A 13 7.33 -11.87 11.84
C VAL A 13 7.78 -11.66 13.28
N GLU A 14 8.73 -10.75 13.47
CA GLU A 14 9.13 -10.28 14.80
C GLU A 14 8.18 -9.17 15.25
N VAL A 15 7.64 -9.30 16.46
CA VAL A 15 6.71 -8.34 17.06
C VAL A 15 7.39 -7.69 18.26
N ALA A 16 7.53 -6.36 18.20
CA ALA A 16 8.02 -5.55 19.31
C ALA A 16 6.84 -4.80 19.96
N GLN A 17 6.43 -5.26 21.13
CA GLN A 17 5.38 -4.62 21.92
C GLN A 17 5.98 -3.47 22.73
N HIS A 18 5.37 -2.29 22.63
CA HIS A 18 5.72 -1.12 23.43
C HIS A 18 4.62 -0.90 24.45
N GLU A 19 5.00 -0.72 25.72
CA GLU A 19 4.08 -0.51 26.83
C GLU A 19 4.41 0.80 27.53
N ALA A 20 3.38 1.57 27.86
CA ALA A 20 3.49 2.81 28.61
C ALA A 20 2.88 2.60 30.00
N GLU A 21 3.70 2.69 31.03
CA GLU A 21 3.22 2.66 32.41
C GLU A 21 2.61 4.02 32.80
N VAL A 22 1.52 3.97 33.56
CA VAL A 22 0.90 5.16 34.18
C VAL A 22 1.20 5.14 35.67
N LYS A 23 1.81 6.21 36.19
CA LYS A 23 2.20 6.34 37.61
C LYS A 23 1.56 7.58 38.23
N SER A 24 1.16 7.47 39.48
CA SER A 24 0.64 8.61 40.25
C SER A 24 1.78 9.32 40.98
N CYS A 25 1.88 10.65 40.89
CA CYS A 25 2.83 11.40 41.72
C CYS A 25 2.41 11.29 43.19
N PRO A 26 3.28 10.82 44.09
CA PRO A 26 2.98 10.80 45.53
C PRO A 26 2.78 12.20 46.11
N CYS A 27 3.26 13.24 45.40
CA CYS A 27 3.23 14.64 45.82
C CYS A 27 1.90 15.35 45.59
N CYS A 28 1.26 15.09 44.44
CA CYS A 28 0.11 15.86 43.96
C CYS A 28 -1.01 14.97 43.39
N GLY A 29 -0.82 13.65 43.38
CA GLY A 29 -1.79 12.67 42.88
C GLY A 29 -1.93 12.63 41.35
N ARG A 30 -1.24 13.49 40.60
CA ARG A 30 -1.33 13.54 39.13
C ARG A 30 -0.83 12.23 38.51
N LEU A 31 -1.57 11.73 37.53
CA LEU A 31 -1.16 10.58 36.71
C LEU A 31 -0.22 11.06 35.60
N GLU A 32 0.97 10.48 35.55
CA GLU A 32 1.96 10.67 34.49
C GLU A 32 2.06 9.38 33.69
N GLN A 33 2.11 9.48 32.36
CA GLN A 33 2.24 8.35 31.45
C GLN A 33 3.55 8.47 30.68
N ALA A 34 4.26 7.36 30.51
CA ALA A 34 5.44 7.32 29.66
C ALA A 34 5.08 7.59 28.19
N GLU A 35 5.90 8.38 27.50
CA GLU A 35 5.74 8.65 26.07
C GLU A 35 6.25 7.47 25.24
N PHE A 36 5.55 7.16 24.15
CA PHE A 36 6.00 6.18 23.17
C PHE A 36 7.14 6.74 22.30
N PRO A 37 8.03 5.89 21.75
CA PRO A 37 8.98 6.30 20.73
C PRO A 37 8.27 6.97 19.54
N PRO A 38 8.90 7.96 18.87
CA PRO A 38 8.25 8.78 17.85
C PRO A 38 7.79 8.00 16.61
N ASP A 39 8.37 6.83 16.36
CA ASP A 39 8.02 5.94 15.28
C ASP A 39 6.84 5.01 15.60
N VAL A 40 6.44 4.89 16.88
CA VAL A 40 5.28 4.10 17.34
C VAL A 40 4.05 5.02 17.41
N THR A 41 3.30 5.04 16.33
CA THR A 41 2.20 5.99 16.10
C THR A 41 0.81 5.36 16.18
N HIS A 42 0.73 4.03 16.11
CA HIS A 42 -0.53 3.28 16.11
C HIS A 42 -0.42 2.07 17.05
N HIS A 43 -1.57 1.62 17.58
CA HIS A 43 -1.65 0.42 18.41
C HIS A 43 -1.08 -0.83 17.73
N VAL A 44 -1.33 -0.98 16.43
CA VAL A 44 -0.71 -2.01 15.59
C VAL A 44 -0.16 -1.32 14.35
N GLN A 45 1.13 -1.49 14.10
CA GLN A 45 1.78 -0.96 12.91
C GLN A 45 2.74 -1.97 12.31
N TYR A 46 2.75 -2.02 10.98
CA TYR A 46 3.57 -2.94 10.23
C TYR A 46 4.90 -2.29 9.84
N GLY A 47 6.01 -2.99 10.10
CA GLY A 47 7.35 -2.50 9.78
C GLY A 47 7.61 -2.33 8.28
N ARG A 48 8.69 -1.64 7.93
CA ARG A 48 9.02 -1.32 6.53
C ARG A 48 9.17 -2.56 5.65
N ARG A 49 9.75 -3.66 6.17
CA ARG A 49 10.02 -4.90 5.43
C ARG A 49 8.74 -5.61 5.01
N ILE A 50 7.81 -5.84 5.95
CA ILE A 50 6.55 -6.54 5.64
C ILE A 50 5.68 -5.68 4.71
N ARG A 51 5.68 -4.35 4.88
CA ARG A 51 4.96 -3.44 3.99
C ARG A 51 5.50 -3.50 2.56
N ALA A 52 6.82 -3.53 2.39
CA ALA A 52 7.45 -3.70 1.08
C ALA A 52 7.11 -5.05 0.45
N LEU A 53 7.13 -6.13 1.23
CA LEU A 53 6.72 -7.46 0.78
C LEU A 53 5.26 -7.48 0.30
N VAL A 54 4.34 -6.93 1.09
CA VAL A 54 2.91 -6.83 0.73
C VAL A 54 2.73 -6.03 -0.55
N ALA A 55 3.36 -4.86 -0.67
CA ALA A 55 3.29 -4.03 -1.86
C ALA A 55 3.82 -4.78 -3.09
N TYR A 56 4.93 -5.50 -2.96
CA TYR A 56 5.50 -6.31 -4.04
C TYR A 56 4.57 -7.45 -4.47
N LEU A 57 4.09 -8.25 -3.52
CA LEU A 57 3.22 -9.39 -3.79
C LEU A 57 1.88 -8.95 -4.43
N HIS A 58 1.32 -7.83 -3.97
CA HIS A 58 0.08 -7.32 -4.53
C HIS A 58 0.28 -6.66 -5.90
N THR A 59 1.28 -5.79 -6.08
CA THR A 59 1.41 -4.97 -7.30
C THR A 59 2.20 -5.65 -8.41
N VAL A 60 3.28 -6.36 -8.06
CA VAL A 60 4.17 -7.01 -9.04
C VAL A 60 3.71 -8.43 -9.30
N GLN A 61 3.48 -9.22 -8.25
CA GLN A 61 3.00 -10.60 -8.39
C GLN A 61 1.49 -10.71 -8.60
N ARG A 62 0.76 -9.58 -8.50
CA ARG A 62 -0.68 -9.46 -8.80
C ARG A 62 -1.55 -10.43 -8.01
N LEU A 63 -1.17 -10.75 -6.78
CA LEU A 63 -2.01 -11.54 -5.88
C LEU A 63 -3.26 -10.74 -5.49
N LEU A 64 -4.42 -11.38 -5.60
CA LEU A 64 -5.68 -10.82 -5.10
C LEU A 64 -5.58 -10.62 -3.59
N SER A 65 -6.12 -9.50 -3.09
CA SER A 65 -6.05 -9.12 -1.67
C SER A 65 -6.46 -10.26 -0.74
N ALA A 66 -7.63 -10.88 -0.98
CA ALA A 66 -8.11 -12.00 -0.19
C ALA A 66 -7.13 -13.19 -0.13
N ARG A 67 -6.43 -13.48 -1.24
CA ARG A 67 -5.43 -14.55 -1.29
C ARG A 67 -4.14 -14.16 -0.59
N LEU A 68 -3.78 -12.89 -0.65
CA LEU A 68 -2.62 -12.37 0.05
C LEU A 68 -2.84 -12.37 1.57
N VAL A 69 -4.05 -12.06 2.06
CA VAL A 69 -4.39 -12.20 3.49
C VAL A 69 -4.12 -13.63 3.97
N GLN A 70 -4.67 -14.63 3.27
CA GLN A 70 -4.46 -16.04 3.60
C GLN A 70 -2.98 -16.43 3.60
N LEU A 71 -2.23 -15.99 2.57
CA LEU A 71 -0.80 -16.28 2.48
C LEU A 71 -0.02 -15.70 3.66
N LEU A 72 -0.31 -14.47 4.07
CA LEU A 72 0.41 -13.80 5.17
C LEU A 72 0.11 -14.45 6.52
N GLU A 73 -1.13 -14.91 6.73
CA GLU A 73 -1.50 -15.66 7.93
C GLU A 73 -0.83 -17.04 7.95
N GLU A 74 -0.94 -17.81 6.87
CA GLU A 74 -0.42 -19.18 6.80
C GLU A 74 1.12 -19.27 6.83
N TRP A 75 1.81 -18.34 6.16
CA TRP A 75 3.28 -18.41 6.01
C TRP A 75 4.03 -17.57 7.03
N LEU A 76 3.46 -16.46 7.46
CA LEU A 76 4.17 -15.48 8.30
C LEU A 76 3.53 -15.30 9.68
N ASP A 77 2.41 -15.99 9.96
CA ASP A 77 1.62 -15.84 11.19
C ASP A 77 1.21 -14.38 11.42
N ALA A 78 0.93 -13.67 10.32
CA ALA A 78 0.69 -12.22 10.31
C ALA A 78 -0.72 -11.90 9.79
N PRO A 79 -1.72 -11.67 10.67
CA PRO A 79 -3.10 -11.43 10.28
C PRO A 79 -3.30 -10.00 9.75
N ILE A 80 -2.88 -9.77 8.50
CA ILE A 80 -3.01 -8.48 7.80
C ILE A 80 -4.35 -8.43 7.07
N SER A 81 -5.18 -7.44 7.36
CA SER A 81 -6.47 -7.26 6.68
C SER A 81 -6.34 -6.76 5.23
N GLU A 82 -7.37 -7.00 4.40
CA GLU A 82 -7.43 -6.43 3.04
C GLU A 82 -7.35 -4.89 3.04
N GLY A 83 -7.95 -4.24 4.03
CA GLY A 83 -7.87 -2.78 4.19
C GLY A 83 -6.44 -2.31 4.45
N SER A 84 -5.68 -3.06 5.26
CA SER A 84 -4.26 -2.79 5.51
C SER A 84 -3.43 -2.96 4.24
N ILE A 85 -3.69 -4.00 3.44
CA ILE A 85 -3.03 -4.21 2.13
C ILE A 85 -3.30 -3.02 1.21
N TYR A 86 -4.57 -2.60 1.09
CA TYR A 86 -4.96 -1.44 0.30
C TYR A 86 -4.19 -0.17 0.73
N ASN A 87 -4.17 0.13 2.04
CA ASN A 87 -3.46 1.28 2.57
C ASN A 87 -1.95 1.23 2.27
N ILE A 88 -1.32 0.07 2.49
CA ILE A 88 0.10 -0.14 2.19
C ILE A 88 0.41 0.14 0.72
N VAL A 89 -0.42 -0.38 -0.19
CA VAL A 89 -0.24 -0.18 -1.65
C VAL A 89 -0.43 1.28 -2.02
N GLN A 90 -1.45 1.94 -1.49
CA GLN A 90 -1.73 3.36 -1.76
C GLN A 90 -0.62 4.27 -1.24
N GLU A 91 -0.16 4.06 0.00
CA GLU A 91 0.96 4.82 0.57
C GLU A 91 2.26 4.57 -0.19
N SER A 92 2.50 3.34 -0.66
CA SER A 92 3.67 3.01 -1.47
C SER A 92 3.63 3.72 -2.83
N ALA A 93 2.45 3.74 -3.47
CA ALA A 93 2.26 4.45 -4.73
C ALA A 93 2.47 5.96 -4.58
N ALA A 94 1.94 6.57 -3.52
CA ALA A 94 2.13 7.99 -3.24
C ALA A 94 3.61 8.35 -3.07
N ARG A 95 4.36 7.57 -2.29
CA ARG A 95 5.81 7.78 -2.10
C ARG A 95 6.61 7.63 -3.40
N LEU A 96 6.22 6.69 -4.27
CA LEU A 96 6.90 6.51 -5.56
C LEU A 96 6.57 7.63 -6.55
N GLU A 97 5.37 8.18 -6.48
CA GLU A 97 4.94 9.31 -7.31
C GLU A 97 5.80 10.55 -7.05
N GLU A 98 6.13 10.83 -5.77
CA GLU A 98 7.05 11.91 -5.38
C GLU A 98 8.46 11.73 -5.99
N LEU A 99 8.88 10.49 -6.23
CA LEU A 99 10.17 10.18 -6.82
C LEU A 99 10.15 10.17 -8.35
N ARG A 100 8.97 10.20 -8.98
CA ARG A 100 8.84 10.02 -10.43
C ARG A 100 9.56 11.11 -11.21
N GLU A 101 9.28 12.38 -10.93
CA GLU A 101 9.87 13.53 -11.62
C GLU A 101 11.40 13.58 -11.48
N PRO A 102 11.99 13.51 -10.27
CA PRO A 102 13.45 13.58 -10.13
C PRO A 102 14.16 12.38 -10.76
N ILE A 103 13.54 11.19 -10.75
CA ILE A 103 14.08 10.02 -11.46
C ILE A 103 14.01 10.25 -12.98
N GLN A 104 12.89 10.76 -13.49
CA GLN A 104 12.70 11.02 -14.90
C GLN A 104 13.69 12.06 -15.43
N GLU A 105 13.90 13.15 -14.70
CA GLU A 105 14.90 14.17 -15.05
C GLU A 105 16.31 13.58 -15.15
N LYS A 106 16.72 12.79 -14.14
CA LYS A 106 18.04 12.11 -14.15
C LYS A 106 18.19 11.12 -15.29
N LEU A 107 17.12 10.39 -15.64
CA LEU A 107 17.13 9.48 -16.78
C LEU A 107 17.28 10.24 -18.09
N LEU A 108 16.53 11.34 -18.29
CA LEU A 108 16.59 12.14 -19.51
C LEU A 108 17.92 12.88 -19.69
N ALA A 109 18.60 13.25 -18.60
CA ALA A 109 19.93 13.85 -18.63
C ALA A 109 21.06 12.82 -18.93
N SER A 110 20.76 11.52 -18.89
CA SER A 110 21.75 10.47 -19.14
C SER A 110 22.13 10.40 -20.61
N PRO A 111 23.44 10.33 -20.96
CA PRO A 111 23.90 10.29 -22.35
C PRO A 111 23.46 9.03 -23.12
N ILE A 112 22.95 8.01 -22.42
CA ILE A 112 22.47 6.74 -23.01
C ILE A 112 20.94 6.79 -23.25
N CYS A 113 20.22 7.70 -22.59
CA CYS A 113 18.76 7.76 -22.73
C CYS A 113 18.39 8.58 -23.96
N THR A 114 18.10 7.90 -25.07
CA THR A 114 17.45 8.54 -26.21
C THR A 114 15.98 8.80 -25.86
N PRO A 115 15.48 10.05 -25.89
CA PRO A 115 14.09 10.34 -25.59
C PRO A 115 13.18 9.71 -26.65
N MET A 116 12.55 8.59 -26.30
CA MET A 116 11.49 8.00 -27.10
C MET A 116 10.24 8.86 -26.90
N LYS A 117 9.82 9.60 -27.93
CA LYS A 117 8.56 10.36 -27.89
C LYS A 117 7.44 9.37 -27.54
N ARG A 118 6.77 9.57 -26.40
CA ARG A 118 5.49 8.89 -26.15
C ARG A 118 4.60 9.20 -27.35
N ALA A 119 4.02 8.16 -27.96
CA ALA A 119 2.94 8.37 -28.89
C ALA A 119 1.82 9.09 -28.13
N SER A 120 1.68 10.39 -28.37
CA SER A 120 0.43 11.10 -28.11
C SER A 120 -0.65 10.38 -28.92
N PRO A 121 -1.83 10.07 -28.34
CA PRO A 121 -2.93 9.51 -29.10
C PRO A 121 -3.17 10.42 -30.32
N SER A 122 -2.96 9.89 -31.52
CA SER A 122 -3.23 10.63 -32.74
C SER A 122 -4.73 10.91 -32.78
N LYS A 123 -5.09 12.20 -32.84
CA LYS A 123 -6.44 12.59 -33.28
C LYS A 123 -6.48 12.41 -34.80
N GLU A 124 -6.54 11.18 -35.28
CA GLU A 124 -6.83 10.91 -36.69
C GLU A 124 -8.29 10.44 -36.81
N ASN A 125 -9.10 11.39 -37.28
CA ASN A 125 -10.30 11.23 -38.08
C ASN A 125 -11.36 10.20 -37.63
N GLY A 126 -12.38 10.71 -36.93
CA GLY A 126 -13.77 10.42 -37.30
C GLY A 126 -14.35 9.04 -36.99
N ILE A 127 -13.70 8.22 -36.17
CA ILE A 127 -14.29 6.98 -35.63
C ILE A 127 -13.84 6.80 -34.19
N GLY A 128 -14.81 6.82 -33.28
CA GLY A 128 -14.60 6.84 -31.84
C GLY A 128 -13.79 5.64 -31.36
N SER A 129 -12.57 5.89 -30.88
CA SER A 129 -11.78 4.90 -30.15
C SER A 129 -12.07 5.04 -28.66
N MET A 130 -13.03 4.24 -28.24
CA MET A 130 -13.33 3.84 -26.88
C MET A 130 -12.06 3.38 -26.15
N TRP A 131 -11.62 4.13 -25.15
CA TRP A 131 -10.72 3.63 -24.11
C TRP A 131 -11.57 3.16 -22.91
N PRO A 132 -11.31 1.98 -22.32
CA PRO A 132 -12.04 1.56 -21.14
C PRO A 132 -11.57 2.37 -19.93
N ALA A 133 -12.41 3.32 -19.52
CA ALA A 133 -12.29 4.02 -18.25
C ALA A 133 -12.55 3.05 -17.08
N HIS A 134 -11.56 2.28 -16.66
CA HIS A 134 -11.61 1.55 -15.40
C HIS A 134 -11.26 2.49 -14.24
N ARG A 135 -12.25 3.28 -13.78
CA ARG A 135 -12.54 3.58 -12.35
C ARG A 135 -13.63 4.66 -12.21
N LYS A 136 -14.81 4.23 -11.75
CA LYS A 136 -15.36 4.61 -10.42
C LYS A 136 -16.61 3.78 -10.15
N PRO A 137 -16.69 3.01 -9.04
CA PRO A 137 -17.97 2.56 -8.54
C PRO A 137 -18.56 3.73 -7.75
N ARG A 138 -19.63 4.32 -8.24
CA ARG A 138 -20.55 5.08 -7.40
C ARG A 138 -21.95 4.61 -7.72
N GLY A 139 -22.39 3.61 -6.97
CA GLY A 139 -23.80 3.43 -6.69
C GLY A 139 -24.27 4.69 -5.96
N CYS A 140 -24.91 5.59 -6.70
CA CYS A 140 -25.87 6.52 -6.14
C CYS A 140 -27.24 6.01 -6.58
N PHE A 141 -27.92 5.32 -5.67
CA PHE A 141 -29.36 5.05 -5.81
C PHE A 141 -30.07 6.40 -5.91
N ALA A 142 -30.78 6.64 -7.01
CA ALA A 142 -31.73 7.74 -7.14
C ALA A 142 -33.13 7.12 -7.25
N ILE A 143 -33.94 7.30 -6.21
CA ILE A 143 -35.38 6.99 -6.21
C ILE A 143 -36.08 8.16 -6.92
N PRO A 144 -36.77 7.94 -8.06
CA PRO A 144 -37.50 9.03 -8.70
C PRO A 144 -38.76 9.40 -7.89
N ASN A 145 -38.87 10.68 -7.54
CA ASN A 145 -40.09 11.28 -7.02
C ASN A 145 -41.19 11.21 -8.09
N GLY A 146 -42.20 10.39 -7.86
CA GLY A 146 -43.43 10.38 -8.65
C GLY A 146 -44.28 11.61 -8.33
N GLY A 147 -44.10 12.69 -9.10
CA GLY A 147 -44.99 13.86 -9.11
C GLY A 147 -45.90 13.82 -10.33
N GLY A 148 -47.01 13.08 -10.25
CA GLY A 148 -48.13 13.18 -11.18
C GLY A 148 -49.08 14.32 -10.75
N LYS A 149 -49.27 15.32 -11.61
CA LYS A 149 -50.33 16.32 -11.50
C LYS A 149 -51.56 15.87 -12.30
N ARG A 150 -52.72 15.98 -11.65
CA ARG A 150 -54.11 15.98 -12.17
C ARG A 150 -54.67 14.65 -12.66
#